data_AF-A0A0X3BN14-F1
#
_entry.id   AF-A0A0X3BN14-F1
#
_cell.length_a   1.000
_cell.length_b   1.000
_cell.length_c   1.000
_cell.angle_alpha   90.00
_cell.angle_beta   90.00
_cell.angle_gamma   90.00
#
_symmetry.space_group_name_H-M   'P 1'
#
loop_
_entity.id
_entity.type
_entity.pdbx_description
1 polymer ?
#
loop_
_entity_poly.entity_id
_entity_poly.type
_entity_poly.pdbx_seq_one_letter_code
_entity_poly.pdbx_strand_id
1 'polypeptide(L)'
;MAKKTQKRMPRRREEFTYRGYSIDDLQQMALSELLPLMPSRARRKFERGLSREHEKLLSDIRSGDPNVRTHLRDMVVMPEMVGKTIEIHNGKEFQKVEIHPEAVFHYLGEFALTRRRVSHGSAGIGATRSSKYVPLK
;
A
#
# COMPACT_ATOMS: atom_id res chain seq x y z
N MET A 1 -34.78 -15.40 22.94
CA MET A 1 -34.78 -13.97 22.55
C MET A 1 -33.88 -13.81 21.32
N ALA A 2 -34.47 -13.61 20.14
CA ALA A 2 -33.72 -13.49 18.90
C ALA A 2 -33.00 -12.12 18.85
N LYS A 3 -31.66 -12.12 18.75
CA LYS A 3 -30.88 -10.90 18.53
C LYS A 3 -31.27 -10.34 17.15
N LYS A 4 -31.95 -9.18 17.13
CA LYS A 4 -32.19 -8.42 15.89
C LYS A 4 -30.84 -8.00 15.32
N THR A 5 -30.37 -8.67 14.28
CA THR A 5 -29.25 -8.22 13.46
C THR A 5 -29.66 -6.93 12.78
N GLN A 6 -29.21 -5.79 13.30
CA GLN A 6 -29.37 -4.51 12.62
C GLN A 6 -28.64 -4.59 11.29
N LYS A 7 -29.37 -4.61 10.18
CA LYS A 7 -28.80 -4.37 8.84
C LYS A 7 -28.29 -2.93 8.84
N ARG A 8 -26.98 -2.74 8.99
CA ARG A 8 -26.33 -1.45 8.73
C ARG A 8 -26.63 -1.09 7.27
N MET A 9 -27.29 0.04 7.05
CA MET A 9 -27.47 0.59 5.69
C MET A 9 -26.10 0.70 5.00
N PRO A 10 -26.01 0.52 3.68
CA PRO A 10 -24.77 0.77 2.97
C PRO A 10 -24.37 2.23 3.22
N ARG A 11 -23.19 2.43 3.81
CA ARG A 11 -22.59 3.77 3.92
C ARG A 11 -22.52 4.34 2.50
N ARG A 12 -23.13 5.50 2.29
CA ARG A 12 -22.95 6.31 1.08
C ARG A 12 -21.43 6.40 0.83
N ARG A 13 -20.95 6.06 -0.38
CA ARG A 13 -19.54 6.26 -0.73
C ARG A 13 -19.27 7.76 -0.62
N GLU A 14 -18.70 8.17 0.50
CA GLU A 14 -18.14 9.52 0.64
C GLU A 14 -16.94 9.59 -0.30
N GLU A 15 -16.89 10.65 -1.11
CA GLU A 15 -15.74 10.92 -1.96
C GLU A 15 -14.52 11.09 -1.07
N PHE A 16 -13.44 10.37 -1.38
CA PHE A 16 -12.23 10.42 -0.57
C PHE A 16 -11.62 11.81 -0.67
N THR A 17 -11.47 12.47 0.48
CA THR A 17 -10.78 13.74 0.60
C THR A 17 -9.59 13.58 1.54
N TYR A 18 -8.46 14.17 1.17
CA TYR A 18 -7.27 14.21 2.01
C TYR A 18 -7.02 15.66 2.45
N ARG A 19 -7.15 15.92 3.75
CA ARG A 19 -6.99 17.26 4.35
C ARG A 19 -7.85 18.35 3.65
N GLY A 20 -9.02 17.97 3.15
CA GLY A 20 -9.95 18.88 2.46
C GLY A 20 -9.78 18.97 0.95
N TYR A 21 -8.81 18.26 0.35
CA TYR A 21 -8.62 18.21 -1.10
C TYR A 21 -9.17 16.92 -1.69
N SER A 22 -9.79 17.01 -2.86
CA SER A 22 -10.17 15.83 -3.64
C SER A 22 -8.95 15.17 -4.28
N ILE A 23 -9.12 13.94 -4.77
CA ILE A 23 -8.01 13.25 -5.45
C ILE A 23 -7.59 13.97 -6.74
N ASP A 24 -8.55 14.55 -7.46
CA ASP A 24 -8.29 15.26 -8.72
C ASP A 24 -7.51 16.56 -8.44
N ASP A 25 -7.84 17.27 -7.36
CA ASP A 25 -7.08 18.44 -6.92
C ASP A 25 -5.64 18.06 -6.59
N LEU A 26 -5.44 16.96 -5.85
CA LEU A 26 -4.10 16.47 -5.48
C LEU A 26 -3.28 16.03 -6.69
N GLN A 27 -3.90 15.57 -7.78
CA GLN A 27 -3.21 15.21 -9.01
C GLN A 27 -2.75 16.43 -9.81
N GLN A 28 -3.44 17.56 -9.69
CA GLN A 28 -3.09 18.80 -10.40
C GLN A 28 -2.07 19.66 -9.66
N MET A 29 -1.95 19.50 -8.34
CA MET A 29 -1.00 20.27 -7.53
C MET A 29 0.47 20.01 -7.89
N ALA A 30 1.27 21.07 -7.78
CA ALA A 30 2.71 20.96 -7.90
C ALA A 30 3.34 20.31 -6.64
N LEU A 31 4.53 19.73 -6.77
CA LEU A 31 5.25 19.13 -5.64
C LEU A 31 5.46 20.11 -4.48
N SER A 32 5.68 21.41 -4.76
CA SER A 32 5.83 22.45 -3.74
C SER A 32 4.60 22.61 -2.84
N GLU A 33 3.41 22.42 -3.41
CA GLU A 33 2.12 22.53 -2.71
C GLU A 33 1.77 21.22 -1.99
N LEU A 34 2.21 20.08 -2.53
CA LEU A 34 2.02 18.77 -1.91
C LEU A 34 2.91 18.57 -0.67
N LEU A 35 4.14 19.10 -0.64
CA LEU A 35 5.10 18.87 0.45
C LEU A 35 4.55 19.23 1.85
N PRO A 36 3.89 20.39 2.08
CA PRO A 36 3.26 20.72 3.36
C PRO A 36 2.10 19.79 3.75
N LEU A 37 1.40 19.22 2.77
CA LEU A 37 0.27 18.32 2.99
C LEU A 37 0.72 16.90 3.37
N MET A 38 1.92 16.50 2.95
CA MET A 38 2.46 15.17 3.24
C MET A 38 2.76 14.94 4.74
N PRO A 39 2.71 13.68 5.21
CA PRO A 39 3.30 13.30 6.49
C PRO A 39 4.81 13.59 6.55
N SER A 40 5.34 13.88 7.75
CA SER A 40 6.74 14.32 7.93
C SER A 40 7.78 13.38 7.32
N ARG A 41 7.53 12.07 7.33
CA ARG A 41 8.45 11.06 6.77
C ARG A 41 8.50 11.12 5.23
N ALA A 42 7.34 11.27 4.60
CA ALA A 42 7.23 11.42 3.16
C ALA A 42 7.86 12.74 2.73
N ARG A 43 7.53 13.85 3.39
CA ARG A 43 8.13 15.17 3.13
C ARG A 43 9.65 15.14 3.18
N ARG A 44 10.23 14.56 4.24
CA ARG A 44 11.69 14.40 4.39
C ARG A 44 12.33 13.60 3.26
N LYS A 45 11.63 12.60 2.69
CA LYS A 45 12.16 11.81 1.57
C LYS A 45 12.29 12.68 0.32
N PHE A 46 11.28 13.47 -0.01
CA PHE A 46 11.32 14.38 -1.16
C PHE A 46 12.29 15.55 -0.95
N GLU A 47 12.37 16.12 0.25
CA GLU A 47 13.36 17.16 0.59
C GLU A 47 14.81 16.68 0.42
N ARG A 48 15.07 15.38 0.64
CA ARG A 48 16.39 14.76 0.43
C ARG A 48 16.69 14.45 -1.04
N GLY A 49 15.69 14.49 -1.91
CA GLY A 49 15.79 14.08 -3.30
C GLY A 49 15.44 12.60 -3.51
N LEU A 50 14.92 12.32 -4.71
CA LEU A 50 14.64 10.97 -5.17
C LEU A 50 15.88 10.35 -5.84
N SER A 51 16.01 9.03 -5.78
CA SER A 51 17.01 8.33 -6.61
C SER A 51 16.56 8.31 -8.06
N ARG A 52 17.52 8.13 -8.98
CA ARG A 52 17.24 7.93 -10.42
C ARG A 52 16.25 6.79 -10.67
N GLU A 53 16.28 5.75 -9.84
CA GLU A 53 15.36 4.62 -9.94
C GLU A 53 13.93 5.01 -9.56
N HIS A 54 13.75 5.89 -8.56
CA HIS A 54 12.44 6.41 -8.19
C HIS A 54 11.87 7.34 -9.26
N GLU A 55 12.72 8.16 -9.89
CA GLU A 55 12.33 9.00 -11.02
C GLU A 55 11.90 8.16 -12.23
N LYS A 56 12.64 7.09 -12.54
CA LYS A 56 12.27 6.14 -13.59
C LYS A 56 10.94 5.46 -13.30
N LEU A 57 10.70 5.04 -12.05
CA LEU A 57 9.40 4.47 -11.67
C LEU A 57 8.25 5.47 -11.92
N LEU A 58 8.46 6.75 -11.60
CA LEU A 58 7.47 7.79 -11.87
C LEU A 58 7.27 7.99 -13.39
N SER A 59 8.32 7.95 -14.20
CA SER A 59 8.18 8.06 -15.66
C SER A 59 7.41 6.88 -16.26
N ASP A 60 7.71 5.65 -15.83
CA ASP A 60 7.06 4.42 -16.29
C ASP A 60 5.58 4.38 -15.86
N ILE A 61 5.26 5.01 -14.73
CA ILE A 61 3.88 5.17 -14.27
C ILE A 61 3.14 6.23 -15.11
N ARG A 62 3.83 7.28 -15.57
CA ARG A 62 3.25 8.34 -16.41
C ARG A 62 3.03 7.90 -17.86
N SER A 63 3.88 7.04 -18.40
CA SER A 63 3.70 6.43 -19.74
C SER A 63 2.43 5.57 -19.81
N GLY A 64 1.92 5.12 -18.67
CA GLY A 64 0.70 4.30 -18.60
C GLY A 64 0.96 2.83 -18.89
N ASP A 65 2.19 2.36 -18.67
CA ASP A 65 2.54 0.97 -18.90
C ASP A 65 1.72 0.05 -17.97
N PRO A 66 1.03 -0.98 -18.50
CA PRO A 66 0.17 -1.85 -17.70
C PRO A 66 0.96 -2.81 -16.79
N ASN A 67 2.26 -2.97 -17.02
CA ASN A 67 3.12 -3.95 -16.34
C ASN A 67 4.24 -3.25 -15.53
N VAL A 68 3.90 -2.33 -14.63
CA VAL A 68 4.90 -1.69 -13.76
C VAL A 68 5.32 -2.66 -12.64
N ARG A 69 6.54 -3.19 -12.75
CA ARG A 69 7.18 -4.02 -11.72
C ARG A 69 8.20 -3.22 -10.95
N THR A 70 8.16 -3.29 -9.62
CA THR A 70 9.10 -2.53 -8.78
C THR A 70 9.64 -3.31 -7.59
N HIS A 71 10.93 -3.09 -7.31
CA HIS A 71 11.59 -3.49 -6.07
C HIS A 71 11.63 -2.34 -5.04
N LEU A 72 11.24 -1.13 -5.45
CA LEU A 72 11.32 0.11 -4.67
C LEU A 72 10.17 0.18 -3.66
N ARG A 73 10.31 -0.61 -2.58
CA ARG A 73 9.35 -0.65 -1.46
C ARG A 73 9.35 0.62 -0.60
N ASP A 74 10.39 1.42 -0.73
CA ASP A 74 10.58 2.67 0.00
C ASP A 74 9.93 3.87 -0.71
N MET A 75 9.38 3.70 -1.91
CA MET A 75 8.67 4.76 -2.62
C MET A 75 7.35 5.13 -1.94
N VAL A 76 7.07 6.43 -1.88
CA VAL A 76 5.80 6.96 -1.38
C VAL A 76 4.80 6.98 -2.54
N VAL A 77 3.57 6.54 -2.27
CA VAL A 77 2.45 6.60 -3.21
C VAL A 77 2.13 8.07 -3.49
N MET A 78 2.34 8.47 -4.74
CA MET A 78 1.96 9.80 -5.23
C MET A 78 0.52 9.79 -5.75
N PRO A 79 -0.19 10.94 -5.73
CA PRO A 79 -1.56 11.04 -6.27
C PRO A 79 -1.68 10.54 -7.72
N GLU A 80 -0.64 10.72 -8.54
CA GLU A 80 -0.55 10.23 -9.93
C GLU A 80 -0.58 8.69 -10.07
N MET A 81 -0.36 7.95 -8.97
CA MET A 81 -0.35 6.49 -8.93
C MET A 81 -1.73 5.89 -8.61
N VAL A 82 -2.68 6.72 -8.17
CA VAL A 82 -4.01 6.25 -7.77
C VAL A 82 -4.76 5.71 -8.99
N GLY A 83 -5.39 4.54 -8.82
CA GLY A 83 -6.09 3.82 -9.91
C GLY A 83 -5.17 2.99 -10.81
N LYS A 84 -3.85 3.01 -10.58
CA LYS A 84 -2.90 2.16 -11.32
C LYS A 84 -2.61 0.88 -10.54
N THR A 85 -2.30 -0.18 -11.28
CA THR A 85 -1.87 -1.46 -10.71
C THR A 85 -0.35 -1.54 -10.76
N ILE A 86 0.27 -1.76 -9.60
CA ILE A 86 1.73 -1.88 -9.46
C ILE A 86 2.06 -3.26 -8.92
N GLU A 87 3.04 -3.94 -9.52
CA GLU A 87 3.55 -5.20 -8.99
C GLU A 87 4.75 -4.93 -8.07
N ILE A 88 4.56 -5.17 -6.77
CA ILE A 88 5.56 -4.87 -5.73
C ILE A 88 6.28 -6.15 -5.32
N HIS A 89 7.61 -6.15 -5.36
CA HIS A 89 8.39 -7.32 -4.97
C HIS A 89 8.36 -7.55 -3.44
N ASN A 90 7.90 -8.73 -3.03
CA ASN A 90 7.82 -9.09 -1.61
C ASN A 90 9.10 -9.76 -1.05
N GLY A 91 10.09 -10.02 -1.91
CA GLY A 91 11.32 -10.77 -1.59
C GLY A 91 11.38 -12.14 -2.28
N LYS A 92 10.24 -12.64 -2.79
CA LYS A 92 10.14 -13.91 -3.51
C LYS A 92 9.36 -13.78 -4.82
N GLU A 93 8.23 -13.08 -4.76
CA GLU A 93 7.27 -12.95 -5.85
C GLU A 93 6.82 -11.49 -5.96
N PHE A 94 6.33 -11.11 -7.13
CA PHE A 94 5.71 -9.81 -7.37
C PHE A 94 4.22 -9.88 -7.02
N GLN A 95 3.81 -9.08 -6.04
CA GLN A 95 2.41 -8.98 -5.66
C GLN A 95 1.76 -7.82 -6.43
N LYS A 96 0.74 -8.14 -7.22
CA LYS A 96 -0.10 -7.14 -7.90
C LYS A 96 -0.95 -6.41 -6.86
N VAL A 97 -0.79 -5.09 -6.77
CA VAL A 97 -1.54 -4.21 -5.88
C VAL A 97 -2.17 -3.10 -6.71
N GLU A 98 -3.49 -2.96 -6.61
CA GLU A 98 -4.23 -1.80 -7.12
C GLU A 98 -4.18 -0.68 -6.06
N ILE A 99 -3.76 0.52 -6.47
CA ILE A 99 -3.61 1.64 -5.55
C ILE A 99 -4.96 2.36 -5.39
N HIS A 100 -5.57 2.20 -4.22
CA HIS A 100 -6.78 2.93 -3.84
C HIS A 100 -6.47 4.39 -3.43
N PRO A 101 -7.44 5.32 -3.53
CA PRO A 101 -7.25 6.71 -3.08
C PRO A 101 -6.85 6.84 -1.61
N GLU A 102 -7.31 5.91 -0.75
CA GLU A 102 -6.97 5.85 0.67
C GLU A 102 -5.47 5.58 0.93
N ALA A 103 -4.74 5.09 -0.08
CA ALA A 103 -3.32 4.77 0.00
C ALA A 103 -2.39 5.97 -0.24
N VAL A 104 -2.92 7.17 -0.49
CA VAL A 104 -2.10 8.36 -0.78
C VAL A 104 -1.14 8.65 0.38
N PHE A 105 0.13 8.91 0.04
CA PHE A 105 1.25 9.14 0.96
C PHE A 105 1.68 7.97 1.85
N HIS A 106 1.14 6.77 1.66
CA HIS A 106 1.68 5.54 2.23
C HIS A 106 2.89 5.03 1.44
N TYR A 107 3.69 4.16 2.02
CA TYR A 107 4.80 3.53 1.31
C TYR A 107 4.35 2.28 0.56
N LEU A 108 4.87 2.06 -0.66
CA LEU A 108 4.57 0.86 -1.45
C LEU A 108 4.84 -0.44 -0.68
N GLY A 109 5.89 -0.45 0.14
CA GLY A 109 6.25 -1.60 0.96
C GLY A 109 5.21 -1.99 2.02
N GLU A 110 4.24 -1.14 2.35
CA GLU A 110 3.16 -1.43 3.29
C GLU A 110 2.10 -2.37 2.68
N PHE A 111 1.91 -2.30 1.36
CA PHE A 111 0.90 -3.09 0.65
C PHE A 111 1.36 -4.52 0.33
N ALA A 112 2.67 -4.77 0.37
CA ALA A 112 3.24 -6.09 0.07
C ALA A 112 3.89 -6.73 1.31
N LEU A 113 3.23 -7.69 1.94
CA LEU A 113 3.78 -8.39 3.11
C LEU A 113 5.00 -9.24 2.72
N THR A 114 6.14 -9.02 3.40
CA THR A 114 7.38 -9.82 3.21
C THR A 114 7.29 -11.21 3.81
N ARG A 115 6.39 -11.41 4.76
CA ARG A 115 6.28 -12.63 5.56
C ARG A 115 4.88 -13.20 5.49
N ARG A 116 4.80 -14.52 5.58
CA ARG A 116 3.53 -15.22 5.74
C ARG A 116 3.04 -15.04 7.17
N ARG A 117 1.72 -14.89 7.33
CA ARG A 117 1.10 -14.90 8.65
C ARG A 117 1.25 -16.29 9.26
N VAL A 118 1.84 -16.38 10.44
CA VAL A 118 1.92 -17.64 11.20
C VAL A 118 0.59 -17.81 11.93
N SER A 119 -0.08 -18.93 11.68
CA SER A 119 -1.21 -19.38 12.49
C SER A 119 -0.69 -20.39 13.49
N HIS A 120 -0.83 -20.10 14.78
CA HIS A 120 -0.48 -21.08 15.82
C HIS A 120 -1.58 -22.14 15.87
N GLY A 121 -1.19 -23.41 15.71
CA GLY A 121 -2.06 -24.54 16.00
C GLY A 121 -2.14 -24.80 17.51
N SER A 122 -3.02 -25.72 17.92
CA SER A 122 -3.01 -26.27 19.27
C SER A 122 -1.63 -26.87 19.59
N ALA A 123 -1.10 -26.58 20.77
CA ALA A 123 0.16 -27.17 21.22
C ALA A 123 0.01 -28.69 21.26
N GLY A 124 0.70 -29.39 20.34
CA GLY A 124 0.78 -30.85 20.39
C GLY A 124 1.40 -31.29 21.71
N ILE A 125 0.90 -32.36 22.30
CA ILE A 125 1.46 -32.96 23.51
C ILE A 125 2.94 -33.33 23.20
N GLY A 126 3.89 -32.66 23.86
CA GLY A 126 5.33 -32.84 23.65
C GLY A 126 6.05 -31.72 22.87
N ALA A 127 5.36 -30.66 22.44
CA ALA A 127 5.95 -29.55 21.68
C ALA A 127 6.59 -28.46 22.57
N THR A 128 7.57 -28.80 23.40
CA THR A 128 8.36 -27.80 24.17
C THR A 128 9.63 -27.34 23.48
N ARG A 129 10.01 -27.90 22.31
CA ARG A 129 11.13 -27.36 21.51
C ARG A 129 10.89 -27.60 20.01
N SER A 130 10.62 -26.52 19.28
CA SER A 130 10.82 -26.39 17.83
C SER A 130 10.24 -27.51 16.95
N SER A 131 8.91 -27.70 16.94
CA SER A 131 8.30 -28.63 16.00
C SER A 131 8.27 -28.02 14.59
N LYS A 132 9.12 -28.55 13.70
CA LYS A 132 8.93 -28.51 12.24
C LYS A 132 7.47 -28.81 11.92
N TYR A 133 6.88 -28.02 11.04
CA TYR A 133 5.54 -28.22 10.51
C TYR A 133 5.36 -29.65 9.99
N VAL A 134 4.48 -30.42 10.64
CA VAL A 134 4.00 -31.72 10.14
C VAL A 134 2.66 -31.46 9.46
N PRO A 135 2.49 -31.75 8.15
CA PRO A 135 1.20 -31.60 7.50
C PRO A 135 0.23 -32.64 8.05
N LEU A 136 -0.88 -32.19 8.65
CA LEU A 136 -2.02 -33.04 8.93
C LEU A 136 -2.71 -33.35 7.59
N LYS A 137 -2.95 -34.64 7.35
CA LYS A 137 -3.58 -35.19 6.14
C LYS A 137 -5.04 -34.78 6.05
#